data_AF-A0AAU9JW01-F1
#
_entry.id   AF-A0AAU9JW01-F1
#
_cell.length_a   1.000
_cell.length_b   1.000
_cell.length_c   1.000
_cell.angle_alpha   90.00
_cell.angle_beta   90.00
_cell.angle_gamma   90.00
#
_symmetry.space_group_name_H-M   'P 1'
#
loop_
_entity.id
_entity.type
_entity.pdbx_description
1 polymer ?
#
loop_
_entity_poly.entity_id
_entity_poly.type
_entity_poly.pdbx_seq_one_letter_code
_entity_poly.pdbx_strand_id
1 'polypeptide(L)'
;MFWIVSFVLVFMYYIALSEKLKRKPVDRRKTFYARGKCYICEEKWKNEVLASCGHKFCESCAVDSWDEKIQLSCPQCLSPVYTILPKQTKGKIPLSQKVAKYNTSYDRDLIQEFYEFQTIFEYFLMTFSTQSLKENFSIWMISLIGVLYMMLPTDLIDEEGWGLIGTIDDVLITFIGIFIASHLYYNKLKELCKQTLKAQPGKSAIKNKKTN
;
A
#
# COMPACT_ATOMS: atom_id res chain seq x y z
N MET A 1 25.23 -28.05 4.87
CA MET A 1 25.17 -27.49 6.25
C MET A 1 25.72 -26.06 6.34
N PHE A 2 26.94 -25.75 5.86
CA PHE A 2 27.52 -24.39 5.96
C PHE A 2 26.70 -23.27 5.30
N TRP A 3 26.04 -23.56 4.18
CA TRP A 3 25.20 -22.57 3.47
C TRP A 3 23.92 -22.22 4.23
N ILE A 4 23.34 -23.18 4.95
CA ILE A 4 22.13 -22.96 5.77
C ILE A 4 22.49 -22.11 6.98
N VAL A 5 23.60 -22.41 7.67
CA VAL A 5 24.08 -21.60 8.80
C VAL A 5 24.43 -20.18 8.34
N SER A 6 25.08 -20.03 7.18
CA SER A 6 25.37 -18.72 6.59
C SER A 6 24.09 -17.95 6.25
N PHE A 7 23.11 -18.60 5.63
CA PHE A 7 21.82 -17.99 5.31
C PHE A 7 21.04 -17.59 6.56
N VAL A 8 21.00 -18.43 7.60
CA VAL A 8 20.36 -18.11 8.89
C VAL A 8 21.08 -16.95 9.58
N LEU A 9 22.41 -16.89 9.55
CA LEU A 9 23.17 -15.78 10.14
C LEU A 9 22.96 -14.48 9.37
N VAL A 10 22.92 -14.53 8.03
CA VAL A 10 22.62 -13.36 7.19
C VAL A 10 21.18 -12.91 7.38
N PHE A 11 20.23 -13.84 7.49
CA PHE A 11 18.82 -13.54 7.73
C PHE A 11 18.61 -12.98 9.15
N MET A 12 19.24 -13.55 10.16
CA MET A 12 19.23 -13.03 11.54
C MET A 12 19.90 -11.65 11.62
N TYR A 13 21.01 -11.46 10.89
CA TYR A 13 21.68 -10.16 10.75
C TYR A 13 20.79 -9.15 10.03
N TYR A 14 20.08 -9.56 8.98
CA TYR A 14 19.15 -8.71 8.24
C TYR A 14 17.91 -8.36 9.06
N ILE A 15 17.34 -9.31 9.81
CA ILE A 15 16.27 -9.06 10.78
C ILE A 15 16.75 -8.09 11.86
N ALA A 16 17.91 -8.32 12.46
CA ALA A 16 18.48 -7.42 13.47
C ALA A 16 18.80 -6.02 12.90
N LEU A 17 19.27 -5.93 11.65
CA LEU A 17 19.49 -4.67 10.95
C LEU A 17 18.16 -3.98 10.63
N SER A 18 17.13 -4.75 10.23
CA SER A 18 15.78 -4.23 10.03
C SER A 18 15.20 -3.69 11.33
N GLU A 19 15.46 -4.32 12.47
CA GLU A 19 15.06 -3.83 13.78
C GLU A 19 15.80 -2.56 14.20
N LYS A 20 17.08 -2.43 13.85
CA LYS A 20 17.83 -1.18 14.07
C LYS A 20 17.39 -0.06 13.13
N LEU A 21 16.91 -0.39 11.93
CA LEU A 21 16.36 0.55 10.95
C LEU A 21 14.87 0.84 11.16
N LYS A 22 14.16 0.08 12.01
CA LYS A 22 12.82 0.44 12.46
C LYS A 22 12.94 1.81 13.13
N ARG A 23 12.39 2.85 12.48
CA ARG A 23 11.94 4.04 13.19
C ARG A 23 11.14 3.56 14.40
N LYS A 24 11.30 4.24 15.55
CA LYS A 24 10.65 3.91 16.83
C LYS A 24 9.26 3.30 16.56
N PRO A 25 8.93 2.12 17.14
CA PRO A 25 7.60 1.55 16.97
C PRO A 25 6.61 2.67 17.23
N VAL A 26 5.79 2.98 16.24
CA VAL A 26 4.64 3.88 16.44
C VAL A 26 3.90 3.27 17.61
N ASP A 27 3.85 4.02 18.71
CA ASP A 27 3.16 3.60 19.91
C ASP A 27 1.72 3.28 19.51
N ARG A 28 1.41 1.99 19.40
CA ARG A 28 0.07 1.50 19.06
C ARG A 28 -0.95 1.87 20.13
N ARG A 29 -0.52 2.45 21.26
CA ARG A 29 -1.38 2.95 22.34
C ARG A 29 -1.47 4.47 22.33
N LYS A 30 -2.11 4.99 21.29
CA LYS A 30 -2.96 6.20 21.20
C LYS A 30 -3.14 6.38 19.69
N THR A 31 -4.28 6.05 19.12
CA THR A 31 -5.31 7.08 18.92
C THR A 31 -6.67 6.47 18.66
N PHE A 32 -7.60 6.85 19.52
CA PHE A 32 -9.02 6.57 19.48
C PHE A 32 -9.72 7.45 18.43
N TYR A 33 -9.37 7.32 17.14
CA TYR A 33 -10.16 7.91 16.03
C TYR A 33 -10.35 6.87 14.92
N ALA A 34 -10.98 5.76 15.30
CA ALA A 34 -11.53 4.75 14.39
C ALA A 34 -13.07 4.85 14.24
N ARG A 35 -13.70 5.93 14.75
CA ARG A 35 -15.17 6.15 14.72
C ARG A 35 -15.63 7.07 13.57
N GLY A 36 -15.06 6.92 12.38
CA GLY A 36 -15.56 7.58 11.18
C GLY A 36 -15.41 9.11 11.15
N LYS A 37 -14.43 9.67 11.87
CA LYS A 37 -14.13 11.11 11.93
C LYS A 37 -12.69 11.40 11.52
N CYS A 38 -12.47 12.54 10.87
CA CYS A 38 -11.15 13.04 10.48
C CYS A 38 -10.40 13.61 11.70
N TYR A 39 -9.11 13.32 11.85
CA TYR A 39 -8.28 13.88 12.93
C TYR A 39 -8.03 15.39 12.80
N ILE A 40 -8.13 15.93 11.57
CA ILE A 40 -7.80 17.34 11.28
C ILE A 40 -9.03 18.24 11.47
N CYS A 41 -10.17 17.88 10.87
CA CYS A 41 -11.39 18.70 10.94
C CYS A 41 -12.42 18.20 11.98
N GLU A 42 -12.17 17.05 12.62
CA GLU A 42 -13.06 16.42 13.62
C GLU A 42 -14.48 16.04 13.12
N GLU A 43 -14.76 16.25 11.83
CA GLU A 43 -16.01 15.89 11.17
C GLU A 43 -15.97 14.47 10.57
N LYS A 44 -17.14 13.97 10.13
CA LYS A 44 -17.25 12.74 9.34
C LYS A 44 -16.41 12.85 8.05
N TRP A 45 -15.76 11.76 7.65
CA TRP A 45 -14.90 11.77 6.46
C TRP A 45 -15.67 12.19 5.19
N LYS A 46 -15.22 13.26 4.55
CA LYS A 46 -15.64 13.71 3.21
C LYS A 46 -14.53 13.32 2.25
N ASN A 47 -14.84 12.48 1.26
CA ASN A 47 -13.85 11.90 0.34
C ASN A 47 -12.65 11.29 1.11
N GLU A 48 -12.92 10.19 1.80
CA GLU A 48 -11.93 9.49 2.63
C GLU A 48 -10.67 9.13 1.84
N VAL A 49 -9.51 9.47 2.39
CA VAL A 49 -8.20 9.06 1.90
C VAL A 49 -7.43 8.34 3.00
N LEU A 50 -6.70 7.29 2.61
CA LEU A 50 -5.87 6.46 3.48
C LEU A 50 -4.39 6.79 3.21
N ALA A 51 -3.66 7.25 4.23
CA ALA A 51 -2.23 7.43 4.15
C ALA A 51 -1.51 6.07 4.23
N SER A 52 -0.33 5.95 3.61
CA SER A 52 0.57 4.78 3.70
C SER A 52 0.84 4.25 5.12
N CYS A 53 0.72 5.10 6.15
CA CYS A 53 0.80 4.70 7.57
C CYS A 53 -0.48 4.07 8.14
N GLY A 54 -1.55 3.93 7.35
CA GLY A 54 -2.85 3.35 7.74
C GLY A 54 -3.87 4.35 8.28
N HIS A 55 -3.52 5.63 8.47
CA HIS A 55 -4.45 6.65 8.98
C HIS A 55 -5.35 7.26 7.90
N LYS A 56 -6.59 7.60 8.29
CA LYS A 56 -7.64 8.07 7.39
C LYS A 56 -8.00 9.55 7.62
N PHE A 57 -8.11 10.30 6.53
CA PHE A 57 -8.40 11.75 6.54
C PHE A 57 -9.43 12.11 5.46
N CYS A 58 -10.02 13.31 5.55
CA CYS A 58 -10.68 13.91 4.40
C CYS A 58 -9.63 14.28 3.36
N GLU A 59 -9.93 14.11 2.07
CA GLU A 59 -9.02 14.50 1.00
C GLU A 59 -8.56 15.96 1.12
N SER A 60 -9.50 16.89 1.36
CA SER A 60 -9.20 18.31 1.51
C SER A 60 -8.27 18.57 2.70
N CYS A 61 -8.56 17.98 3.87
CA CYS A 61 -7.72 18.14 5.05
C CYS A 61 -6.31 17.61 4.83
N ALA A 62 -6.21 16.49 4.12
CA ALA A 62 -4.93 15.92 3.76
C ALA A 62 -4.17 16.93 2.85
N VAL A 63 -4.79 17.38 1.76
CA VAL A 63 -4.24 18.37 0.82
C VAL A 63 -3.84 19.70 1.46
N ASP A 64 -4.65 20.23 2.38
CA ASP A 64 -4.44 21.51 3.05
C ASP A 64 -3.34 21.42 4.11
N SER A 65 -3.22 20.28 4.79
CA SER A 65 -2.13 20.02 5.75
C SER A 65 -0.77 19.84 5.08
N TRP A 66 -0.76 19.62 3.78
CA TRP A 66 0.44 19.42 2.98
C TRP A 66 0.92 20.75 2.41
N ASP A 67 1.78 21.43 3.17
CA ASP A 67 2.69 22.44 2.65
C ASP A 67 3.50 21.90 1.46
N GLU A 68 4.13 22.78 0.68
CA GLU A 68 4.99 22.46 -0.49
C GLU A 68 6.27 21.64 -0.16
N LYS A 69 6.27 20.91 0.95
CA LYS A 69 7.39 20.07 1.39
C LYS A 69 7.55 18.85 0.48
N ILE A 70 8.80 18.47 0.27
CA ILE A 70 9.23 17.35 -0.56
C ILE A 70 8.74 16.00 0.00
N GLN A 71 8.55 15.87 1.32
CA GLN A 71 8.07 14.66 1.99
C GLN A 71 6.97 14.97 3.00
N LEU A 72 5.84 14.29 2.87
CA LEU A 72 4.67 14.47 3.72
C LEU A 72 4.83 13.70 5.02
N SER A 73 4.29 14.23 6.11
CA SER A 73 4.22 13.56 7.41
C SER A 73 2.76 13.46 7.84
N CYS A 74 2.39 12.31 8.42
CA CYS A 74 1.04 12.07 8.90
C CYS A 74 0.75 12.98 10.11
N PRO A 75 -0.33 13.80 10.10
CA PRO A 75 -0.66 14.65 11.25
C PRO A 75 -0.98 13.89 12.54
N GLN A 76 -1.33 12.61 12.43
CA GLN A 76 -1.74 11.77 13.56
C GLN A 76 -0.59 11.00 14.21
N CYS A 77 0.35 10.47 13.41
CA CYS A 77 1.46 9.64 13.93
C CYS A 77 2.86 10.17 13.57
N LEU A 78 2.95 11.30 12.85
CA LEU A 78 4.19 11.94 12.40
C LEU A 78 5.08 11.05 11.52
N SER A 79 4.62 9.86 11.15
CA SER A 79 5.30 8.98 10.20
C SER A 79 5.30 9.60 8.81
N PRO A 80 6.38 9.39 8.02
CA PRO A 80 6.40 9.81 6.63
C PRO A 80 5.26 9.13 5.87
N VAL A 81 4.61 9.88 5.00
CA VAL A 81 3.60 9.38 4.08
C VAL A 81 4.23 9.40 2.71
N TYR A 82 4.17 8.28 1.98
CA TYR A 82 4.74 8.17 0.63
C TYR A 82 3.67 7.93 -0.45
N THR A 83 2.52 7.38 -0.05
CA THR A 83 1.35 7.20 -0.91
C THR A 83 0.08 7.58 -0.15
N ILE A 84 -0.86 8.18 -0.87
CA ILE A 84 -2.23 8.45 -0.40
C ILE A 84 -3.21 7.67 -1.28
N LEU A 85 -3.99 6.79 -0.65
CA LEU A 85 -4.93 5.89 -1.29
C LEU A 85 -6.36 6.41 -1.06
N PRO A 86 -6.98 7.09 -2.04
CA PRO A 86 -8.36 7.56 -1.90
C PRO A 86 -9.36 6.40 -1.97
N LYS A 87 -10.54 6.53 -1.38
CA LYS A 87 -11.58 5.51 -1.55
C LYS A 87 -12.00 5.39 -3.03
N GLN A 88 -11.87 4.19 -3.61
CA GLN A 88 -12.24 3.94 -5.00
C GLN A 88 -13.74 3.67 -5.15
N THR A 89 -14.32 4.16 -6.24
CA THR A 89 -15.71 3.86 -6.62
C THR A 89 -15.77 3.51 -8.11
N LYS A 90 -16.10 2.26 -8.44
CA LYS A 90 -16.31 1.77 -9.83
C LYS A 90 -15.16 2.10 -10.79
N GLY A 91 -13.93 1.78 -10.43
CA GLY A 91 -12.75 1.99 -11.27
C GLY A 91 -12.33 3.45 -11.49
N LYS A 92 -13.07 4.42 -10.94
CA LYS A 92 -12.67 5.83 -10.92
C LYS A 92 -12.09 6.18 -9.55
N ILE A 93 -10.95 6.87 -9.59
CA ILE A 93 -10.35 7.46 -8.41
C ILE A 93 -10.80 8.93 -8.35
N PRO A 94 -11.67 9.33 -7.40
CA PRO A 94 -12.05 10.73 -7.21
C PRO A 94 -10.90 11.45 -6.51
N LEU A 95 -9.81 11.68 -7.25
CA LEU A 95 -8.59 12.27 -6.73
C LEU A 95 -8.37 13.66 -7.30
N SER A 96 -8.00 14.59 -6.44
CA SER A 96 -7.51 15.91 -6.79
C SER A 96 -6.17 15.78 -7.51
N GLN A 97 -5.93 16.74 -8.41
CA GLN A 97 -4.68 16.81 -9.18
C GLN A 97 -3.44 16.85 -8.27
N LYS A 98 -3.54 17.47 -7.09
CA LYS A 98 -2.44 17.58 -6.12
C LYS A 98 -2.06 16.22 -5.54
N VAL A 99 -3.03 15.42 -5.08
CA VAL A 99 -2.77 14.06 -4.56
C VAL A 99 -2.30 13.13 -5.68
N ALA A 100 -2.91 13.21 -6.87
CA ALA A 100 -2.51 12.39 -8.01
C ALA A 100 -1.05 12.67 -8.43
N LYS A 101 -0.67 13.96 -8.50
CA LYS A 101 0.71 14.38 -8.79
C LYS A 101 1.67 13.86 -7.72
N TYR A 102 1.31 13.97 -6.45
CA TYR A 102 2.12 13.47 -5.35
C TYR A 102 2.40 11.96 -5.46
N ASN A 103 1.35 11.14 -5.60
CA ASN A 103 1.47 9.69 -5.74
C ASN A 103 2.29 9.26 -6.97
N THR A 104 2.32 10.07 -8.02
CA THR A 104 3.14 9.79 -9.21
C THR A 104 4.59 10.26 -9.09
N SER A 105 4.87 11.20 -8.18
CA SER A 105 6.18 11.84 -8.05
C SER A 105 7.17 11.03 -7.21
N TYR A 106 6.67 10.20 -6.31
CA TYR A 106 7.50 9.36 -5.46
C TYR A 106 7.68 7.97 -6.07
N ASP A 107 8.93 7.53 -6.20
CA ASP A 107 9.26 6.18 -6.57
C ASP A 107 9.67 5.39 -5.32
N ARG A 108 9.17 4.16 -5.21
CA ARG A 108 9.35 3.35 -4.00
C ARG A 108 10.44 2.32 -4.24
N ASP A 109 11.32 2.16 -3.26
CA ASP A 109 12.24 1.04 -3.22
C ASP A 109 11.56 -0.22 -2.65
N LEU A 110 12.21 -1.38 -2.79
CA LEU A 110 11.69 -2.67 -2.32
C LEU A 110 11.44 -2.69 -0.81
N ILE A 111 12.25 -1.96 -0.05
CA ILE A 111 12.13 -1.87 1.41
C ILE A 111 10.85 -1.10 1.76
N GLN A 112 10.61 0.06 1.14
CA GLN A 112 9.39 0.83 1.34
C GLN A 112 8.16 0.05 0.89
N GLU A 113 8.27 -0.70 -0.20
CA GLU A 113 7.19 -1.57 -0.66
C GLU A 113 6.81 -2.63 0.38
N PHE A 114 7.80 -3.27 1.02
CA PHE A 114 7.56 -4.22 2.09
C PHE A 114 6.91 -3.57 3.32
N TYR A 115 7.34 -2.36 3.69
CA TYR A 115 6.72 -1.63 4.82
C TYR A 115 5.27 -1.23 4.54
N GLU A 116 4.94 -0.82 3.31
CA GLU A 116 3.60 -0.40 2.93
C GLU A 116 2.69 -1.56 2.54
N PHE A 117 3.24 -2.76 2.39
CA PHE A 117 2.53 -3.96 2.01
C PHE A 117 1.23 -4.15 2.80
N GLN A 118 1.30 -4.03 4.13
CA GLN A 118 0.12 -4.19 4.99
C GLN A 118 -0.99 -3.20 4.59
N THR A 119 -0.66 -1.92 4.47
CA THR A 119 -1.62 -0.87 4.13
C THR A 119 -2.21 -1.05 2.73
N ILE A 120 -1.38 -1.41 1.74
CA ILE A 120 -1.81 -1.63 0.36
C ILE A 120 -2.71 -2.86 0.27
N PHE A 121 -2.36 -3.93 0.98
CA PHE A 121 -3.16 -5.16 1.03
C PHE A 121 -4.52 -4.91 1.70
N GLU A 122 -4.55 -4.21 2.84
CA GLU A 122 -5.80 -3.79 3.49
C GLU A 122 -6.67 -2.96 2.54
N TYR A 123 -6.05 -2.01 1.82
CA TYR A 123 -6.75 -1.18 0.86
C TYR A 123 -7.24 -1.97 -0.37
N PHE A 124 -6.47 -2.95 -0.83
CA PHE A 124 -6.88 -3.91 -1.87
C PHE A 124 -8.13 -4.67 -1.41
N LEU A 125 -8.12 -5.28 -0.22
CA LEU A 125 -9.26 -6.02 0.33
C LEU A 125 -10.49 -5.14 0.50
N MET A 126 -10.33 -3.89 0.99
CA MET A 126 -11.44 -2.95 1.14
C MET A 126 -12.09 -2.61 -0.21
N THR A 127 -11.28 -2.49 -1.25
CA THR A 127 -11.73 -2.10 -2.59
C THR A 127 -12.22 -3.28 -3.42
N PHE A 128 -11.71 -4.47 -3.14
CA PHE A 128 -11.96 -5.72 -3.84
C PHE A 128 -13.46 -6.02 -3.96
N SER A 129 -14.22 -5.85 -2.88
CA SER A 129 -15.68 -6.07 -2.88
C SER A 129 -16.44 -5.12 -3.82
N THR A 130 -15.84 -3.99 -4.20
CA THR A 130 -16.50 -2.95 -5.00
C THR A 130 -16.08 -2.95 -6.48
N GLN A 131 -15.09 -3.76 -6.84
CA GLN A 131 -14.54 -3.84 -8.19
C GLN A 131 -15.06 -5.06 -8.96
N SER A 132 -15.06 -4.95 -10.29
CA SER A 132 -15.40 -6.08 -11.16
C SER A 132 -14.24 -7.07 -11.23
N LEU A 133 -14.54 -8.37 -11.33
CA LEU A 133 -13.54 -9.44 -11.51
C LEU A 133 -12.56 -9.13 -12.65
N LYS A 134 -13.07 -8.51 -13.73
CA LYS A 134 -12.26 -8.16 -14.92
C LYS A 134 -11.19 -7.11 -14.63
N GLU A 135 -11.42 -6.21 -13.66
CA GLU A 135 -10.49 -5.12 -13.37
C GLU A 135 -9.20 -5.63 -12.72
N ASN A 136 -9.24 -6.75 -12.01
CA ASN A 136 -8.10 -7.32 -11.26
C ASN A 136 -7.76 -8.75 -11.70
N PHE A 137 -8.09 -9.13 -12.94
CA PHE A 137 -7.97 -10.52 -13.41
C PHE A 137 -6.57 -11.13 -13.15
N SER A 138 -5.49 -10.39 -13.41
CA SER A 138 -4.13 -10.87 -13.15
C SER A 138 -3.88 -11.19 -11.68
N ILE A 139 -4.39 -10.37 -10.76
CA ILE A 139 -4.28 -10.59 -9.30
C ILE A 139 -5.09 -11.83 -8.89
N TRP A 140 -6.27 -12.01 -9.49
CA TRP A 140 -7.10 -13.19 -9.28
C TRP A 140 -6.43 -14.48 -9.75
N MET A 141 -5.80 -14.46 -10.93
CA MET A 141 -5.09 -15.63 -11.45
C MET A 141 -3.90 -15.99 -10.56
N ILE A 142 -3.13 -15.02 -10.08
CA ILE A 142 -2.02 -15.27 -9.14
C ILE A 142 -2.54 -15.85 -7.83
N SER A 143 -3.63 -15.31 -7.30
CA SER A 143 -4.24 -15.80 -6.06
C SER A 143 -4.79 -17.23 -6.24
N LEU A 144 -5.44 -17.51 -7.38
CA LEU A 144 -5.96 -18.83 -7.72
C LEU A 144 -4.83 -19.84 -7.89
N ILE A 145 -3.76 -19.48 -8.61
CA ILE A 145 -2.57 -20.33 -8.77
C ILE A 145 -1.95 -20.63 -7.39
N GLY A 146 -1.83 -19.63 -6.51
CA GLY A 146 -1.35 -19.83 -5.14
C GLY A 146 -2.24 -20.79 -4.34
N VAL A 147 -3.57 -20.66 -4.41
CA VAL A 147 -4.50 -21.58 -3.74
C VAL A 147 -4.44 -22.99 -4.33
N LEU A 148 -4.34 -23.12 -5.65
CA LEU A 148 -4.22 -24.42 -6.32
C LEU A 148 -2.89 -25.09 -6.00
N TYR A 149 -1.82 -24.31 -5.85
CA TYR A 149 -0.53 -24.79 -5.37
C TYR A 149 -0.64 -25.38 -3.96
N MET A 150 -1.24 -24.64 -3.02
CA MET A 150 -1.50 -25.12 -1.64
C MET A 150 -2.42 -26.34 -1.54
N MET A 151 -3.16 -26.65 -2.62
CA MET A 151 -4.07 -27.81 -2.69
C MET A 151 -3.44 -29.01 -3.40
N LEU A 152 -2.23 -28.86 -3.93
CA LEU A 152 -1.52 -29.93 -4.60
C LEU A 152 -0.94 -30.86 -3.53
N PRO A 153 -1.16 -32.18 -3.61
CA PRO A 153 -0.67 -33.14 -2.61
C PRO A 153 0.85 -33.36 -2.67
N THR A 154 1.56 -32.64 -3.53
CA THR A 154 3.02 -32.74 -3.74
C THR A 154 3.63 -31.36 -3.60
N ASP A 155 4.36 -31.13 -2.50
CA ASP A 155 5.10 -29.90 -2.27
C ASP A 155 6.40 -29.89 -3.06
N LEU A 156 6.95 -28.70 -3.36
CA LEU A 156 8.28 -28.56 -3.99
C LEU A 156 9.41 -29.16 -3.13
N ILE A 157 9.16 -29.39 -1.84
CA ILE A 157 10.08 -30.00 -0.88
C ILE A 157 9.36 -31.13 -0.15
N ASP A 158 9.81 -32.38 -0.35
CA ASP A 158 9.24 -33.54 0.34
C ASP A 158 9.32 -33.40 1.87
N GLU A 159 8.16 -33.42 2.53
CA GLU A 159 8.04 -33.36 4.00
C GLU A 159 8.74 -34.55 4.68
N GLU A 160 8.73 -35.72 4.05
CA GLU A 160 9.42 -36.93 4.55
C GLU A 160 10.94 -36.77 4.58
N GLY A 161 11.52 -35.90 3.74
CA GLY A 161 12.96 -35.67 3.68
C GLY A 161 13.48 -34.60 4.63
N TRP A 162 12.67 -33.59 4.96
CA TRP A 162 13.14 -32.36 5.62
C TRP A 162 12.30 -31.91 6.83
N GLY A 163 11.22 -32.63 7.18
CA GLY A 163 10.38 -32.34 8.36
C GLY A 163 9.74 -30.94 8.28
N LEU A 164 9.84 -30.14 9.35
CA LEU A 164 9.27 -28.78 9.45
C LEU A 164 9.69 -27.82 8.31
N ILE A 165 10.78 -28.11 7.59
CA ILE A 165 11.25 -27.30 6.47
C ILE A 165 10.32 -27.42 5.25
N GLY A 166 9.58 -28.53 5.09
CA GLY A 166 8.55 -28.66 4.04
C GLY A 166 7.49 -27.58 4.15
N THR A 167 6.96 -27.37 5.36
CA THR A 167 5.93 -26.33 5.63
C THR A 167 6.41 -24.88 5.42
N ILE A 168 7.72 -24.64 5.37
CA ILE A 168 8.28 -23.30 5.13
C ILE A 168 8.03 -22.86 3.68
N ASP A 169 8.03 -23.80 2.73
CA ASP A 169 7.87 -23.50 1.31
C ASP A 169 6.49 -22.89 1.01
N ASP A 170 5.42 -23.46 1.56
CA ASP A 170 4.05 -22.96 1.44
C ASP A 170 3.88 -21.53 1.96
N VAL A 171 4.47 -21.27 3.14
CA VAL A 171 4.44 -19.94 3.76
C VAL A 171 5.19 -18.94 2.89
N LEU A 172 6.35 -19.33 2.35
CA LEU A 172 7.17 -18.48 1.48
C LEU A 172 6.47 -18.18 0.15
N ILE A 173 5.95 -19.21 -0.53
CA ILE A 173 5.25 -19.06 -1.81
C ILE A 173 3.99 -18.22 -1.64
N THR A 174 3.22 -18.46 -0.58
CA THR A 174 2.06 -17.62 -0.24
C THR A 174 2.48 -16.18 -0.02
N PHE A 175 3.52 -15.94 0.79
CA PHE A 175 4.01 -14.58 1.06
C PHE A 175 4.48 -13.86 -0.21
N ILE A 176 5.26 -14.55 -1.06
CA ILE A 176 5.72 -14.03 -2.36
C ILE A 176 4.52 -13.71 -3.26
N GLY A 177 3.53 -14.59 -3.34
CA GLY A 177 2.32 -14.38 -4.12
C GLY A 177 1.54 -13.15 -3.70
N ILE A 178 1.35 -12.94 -2.39
CA ILE A 178 0.66 -11.74 -1.89
C ILE A 178 1.51 -10.49 -2.15
N PHE A 179 2.83 -10.55 -1.99
CA PHE A 179 3.72 -9.44 -2.30
C PHE A 179 3.65 -9.04 -3.78
N ILE A 180 3.71 -10.00 -4.70
CA ILE A 180 3.55 -9.76 -6.15
C ILE A 180 2.15 -9.16 -6.44
N ALA A 181 1.09 -9.69 -5.83
CA ALA A 181 -0.26 -9.16 -5.99
C ALA A 181 -0.35 -7.69 -5.53
N SER A 182 0.24 -7.36 -4.37
CA SER A 182 0.34 -6.00 -3.85
C SER A 182 1.10 -5.07 -4.79
N HIS A 183 2.25 -5.52 -5.32
CA HIS A 183 3.05 -4.80 -6.30
C HIS A 183 2.25 -4.43 -7.55
N LEU A 184 1.61 -5.45 -8.16
CA LEU A 184 0.78 -5.28 -9.35
C LEU A 184 -0.40 -4.33 -9.09
N TYR A 185 -1.02 -4.47 -7.93
CA TYR A 185 -2.13 -3.61 -7.54
C TYR A 185 -1.68 -2.16 -7.38
N TYR A 186 -0.54 -1.90 -6.74
CA TYR A 186 -0.01 -0.54 -6.63
C TYR A 186 0.33 0.08 -7.98
N ASN A 187 0.98 -0.67 -8.88
CA ASN A 187 1.29 -0.16 -10.21
C ASN A 187 0.02 0.24 -10.97
N LYS A 188 -1.05 -0.54 -10.83
CA LYS A 188 -2.37 -0.17 -11.33
C LYS A 188 -2.89 1.13 -10.73
N LEU A 189 -2.75 1.34 -9.41
CA LEU A 189 -3.12 2.60 -8.74
C LEU A 189 -2.32 3.79 -9.28
N LYS A 190 -1.01 3.62 -9.49
CA LYS A 190 -0.12 4.64 -10.07
C LYS A 190 -0.55 5.01 -11.49
N GLU A 191 -0.92 4.03 -12.31
CA GLU A 191 -1.45 4.26 -13.67
C GLU A 191 -2.80 4.99 -13.66
N LEU A 192 -3.72 4.62 -12.76
CA LEU A 192 -4.98 5.34 -12.60
C LEU A 192 -4.74 6.82 -12.20
N CYS A 193 -3.79 7.09 -11.31
CA CYS A 193 -3.41 8.47 -10.97
C CYS A 193 -2.88 9.24 -12.20
N LYS A 194 -2.02 8.62 -13.02
CA LYS A 194 -1.54 9.22 -14.28
C LYS A 194 -2.69 9.51 -15.26
N GLN A 195 -3.66 8.61 -15.37
CA GLN A 195 -4.84 8.82 -16.22
C GLN A 195 -5.71 9.99 -15.71
N THR A 196 -5.92 10.10 -14.39
CA THR A 196 -6.64 11.23 -13.78
C THR A 196 -5.95 12.57 -14.09
N LEU A 197 -4.62 12.61 -14.02
CA LEU A 197 -3.84 13.80 -14.38
C LEU A 197 -4.01 14.21 -15.85
N LYS A 198 -4.05 13.23 -16.78
CA LYS A 198 -4.28 13.48 -18.21
C LYS A 198 -5.70 13.93 -18.52
N ALA A 199 -6.70 13.40 -17.79
CA ALA A 199 -8.12 13.72 -18.00
C ALA A 199 -8.56 15.08 -17.43
N GLN A 200 -7.73 15.73 -16.60
CA GLN A 200 -7.99 17.05 -16.02
C GLN A 200 -7.06 18.13 -16.61
N PRO A 201 -7.23 18.54 -17.88
CA PRO A 201 -6.43 19.64 -18.43
C PRO A 201 -6.76 20.95 -17.70
N GLY A 202 -5.81 21.41 -16.88
CA GLY A 202 -5.60 22.79 -16.43
C GLY A 202 -6.84 23.64 -16.11
N LYS A 203 -7.39 23.50 -14.90
CA LYS A 203 -8.18 24.59 -14.28
C LYS A 203 -7.35 25.84 -13.96
N SER A 204 -6.04 25.85 -14.23
CA SER A 204 -5.19 27.05 -14.11
C SER A 204 -5.35 28.04 -15.26
N ALA A 205 -5.91 27.64 -16.41
CA ALA A 205 -6.12 28.56 -17.54
C ALA A 205 -7.39 29.43 -17.42
N ILE A 206 -8.30 29.15 -16.48
CA ILE A 206 -9.61 29.83 -16.40
C ILE A 206 -9.62 30.99 -15.38
N LYS A 207 -8.66 31.05 -14.44
CA LYS A 207 -8.60 32.16 -13.46
C LYS A 207 -7.99 33.46 -14.01
N ASN A 208 -7.17 33.42 -15.06
CA ASN A 208 -6.59 34.63 -15.67
C ASN A 208 -7.46 35.32 -16.74
N LYS A 209 -8.71 34.86 -16.96
CA LYS A 209 -9.62 35.46 -17.96
C LYS A 209 -10.86 36.14 -17.35
N LYS A 210 -10.91 36.31 -16.02
CA LYS A 210 -11.99 37.05 -15.31
C LYS A 210 -11.52 38.36 -14.66
N THR A 211 -10.31 38.80 -14.95
CA THR A 211 -9.79 40.12 -14.58
C THR A 211 -9.12 40.73 -15.80
N ASN A 212 -9.93 41.13 -16.77
CA ASN A 212 -9.67 42.21 -17.72
C ASN A 212 -10.99 42.65 -18.33
#